data_AF-A0A8T4BNY9-F1
#
_entry.id   AF-A0A8T4BNY9-F1
#
_cell.length_a   1.000
_cell.length_b   1.000
_cell.length_c   1.000
_cell.angle_alpha   90.00
_cell.angle_beta   90.00
_cell.angle_gamma   90.00
#
_symmetry.space_group_name_H-M   'P 1'
#
loop_
_entity.id
_entity.type
_entity.pdbx_description
1 polymer ?
#
loop_
_entity_poly.entity_id
_entity_poly.type
_entity_poly.pdbx_seq_one_letter_code
_entity_poly.pdbx_strand_id
1 'polypeptide(L)' 'MTFDISEITIPTNPGIYLMKDSSGKIIYIGKAKNLKNRVKSYFLKNQNYKTQKLVENISEIEFIL' A
#
# COMPACT_ATOMS: atom_id res chain seq x y z
N MET A 1 -0.12 16.18 -1.20
CA MET A 1 0.41 15.51 0.00
C MET A 1 0.76 14.11 -0.38
N THR A 2 2.03 13.72 -0.26
CA THR A 2 2.44 12.33 -0.42
C THR A 2 1.95 11.53 0.78
N PHE A 3 1.28 10.41 0.54
CA PHE A 3 0.88 9.48 1.60
C PHE A 3 2.11 8.98 2.36
N ASP A 4 2.18 9.23 3.66
CA ASP A 4 3.30 8.80 4.51
C ASP A 4 2.97 7.47 5.19
N ILE A 5 3.69 6.41 4.81
CA ILE A 5 3.53 5.08 5.39
C ILE A 5 4.26 4.88 6.71
N SER A 6 5.08 5.84 7.15
CA SER A 6 5.87 5.71 8.38
C SER A 6 4.98 5.69 9.63
N GLU A 7 3.83 6.34 9.57
CA GLU A 7 2.81 6.39 10.64
C GLU A 7 1.90 5.14 10.67
N ILE A 8 2.05 4.21 9.71
CA ILE A 8 1.20 3.03 9.59
C ILE A 8 1.88 1.81 10.20
N THR A 9 1.19 1.15 11.13
CA THR A 9 1.62 -0.14 11.65
C THR A 9 1.23 -1.25 10.67
N ILE A 10 2.21 -1.73 9.90
CA ILE A 10 2.00 -2.79 8.90
C ILE A 10 2.39 -4.16 9.49
N PRO A 11 1.49 -5.17 9.48
CA PRO A 11 1.80 -6.52 9.97
C PRO A 11 2.94 -7.19 9.20
N THR A 12 3.67 -8.11 9.84
CA THR A 12 4.70 -8.93 9.19
C THR A 12 4.19 -10.29 8.72
N ASN A 13 2.97 -10.65 9.11
CA ASN A 13 2.33 -11.92 8.75
C ASN A 13 1.95 -11.97 7.26
N PRO A 14 1.69 -13.17 6.72
CA PRO A 14 0.99 -13.34 5.46
C PRO A 14 -0.41 -12.74 5.53
N GLY A 15 -0.94 -12.30 4.39
CA GLY A 15 -2.30 -11.79 4.31
C GLY A 15 -2.57 -11.04 3.01
N ILE A 16 -3.69 -10.31 3.00
CA ILE A 16 -4.14 -9.47 1.90
C ILE A 16 -4.06 -8.00 2.34
N TYR A 17 -3.67 -7.11 1.43
CA TYR A 17 -3.73 -5.66 1.62
C TYR A 17 -4.61 -5.03 0.55
N LEU A 18 -5.37 -4.01 0.96
CA LEU A 18 -6.20 -3.19 0.10
C LEU A 18 -5.70 -1.76 0.18
N MET A 19 -5.56 -1.11 -0.97
CA MET A 19 -5.25 0.31 -1.05
C MET A 19 -6.49 1.03 -1.57
N LYS A 20 -6.90 2.07 -0.87
CA LYS A 20 -8.08 2.88 -1.21
C LYS A 20 -7.69 4.30 -1.54
N ASP A 21 -8.48 4.95 -2.38
CA ASP A 21 -8.39 6.38 -2.64
C ASP A 21 -9.11 7.21 -1.56
N SER A 22 -9.09 8.53 -1.69
CA SER A 22 -9.71 9.46 -0.74
C SER A 22 -11.23 9.36 -0.66
N SER A 23 -11.88 8.70 -1.64
CA SER A 23 -13.31 8.40 -1.60
C SER A 23 -13.63 7.08 -0.89
N GLY A 24 -12.60 6.36 -0.40
CA GLY A 24 -12.74 5.03 0.19
C GLY A 24 -12.87 3.92 -0.85
N LYS A 25 -12.75 4.22 -2.15
CA LYS A 25 -12.81 3.22 -3.21
C LYS A 25 -11.54 2.40 -3.24
N ILE A 26 -11.67 1.07 -3.29
CA ILE A 26 -10.52 0.17 -3.46
C ILE A 26 -9.96 0.34 -4.88
N ILE A 27 -8.70 0.74 -4.96
CA ILE A 27 -7.97 0.96 -6.22
C ILE A 27 -6.93 -0.13 -6.49
N TYR A 28 -6.55 -0.90 -5.47
CA TYR A 28 -5.62 -2.01 -5.60
C TYR A 28 -5.81 -3.05 -4.49
N ILE A 29 -5.67 -4.33 -4.84
CA ILE A 29 -5.65 -5.46 -3.89
C ILE A 29 -4.40 -6.28 -4.18
N GLY A 30 -3.66 -6.64 -3.14
CA GLY A 30 -2.54 -7.55 -3.26
C GLY A 30 -2.47 -8.55 -2.11
N LYS A 31 -1.73 -9.63 -2.31
CA LYS A 31 -1.42 -10.63 -1.29
C LYS A 31 0.08 -10.69 -1.04
N ALA A 32 0.48 -11.02 0.18
CA ALA A 32 1.88 -11.16 0.53
C ALA A 32 2.11 -12.28 1.55
N LYS A 33 3.31 -12.88 1.52
CA LYS A 33 3.81 -13.71 2.63
C LYS A 33 4.27 -12.88 3.83
N ASN A 34 4.64 -11.63 3.57
CA ASN A 34 4.99 -10.64 4.59
C ASN A 34 4.46 -9.28 4.12
N LEU A 35 3.39 -8.81 4.76
CA LEU A 35 2.70 -7.58 4.38
C LEU A 35 3.61 -6.35 4.46
N LYS A 36 4.40 -6.21 5.53
CA LYS A 36 5.34 -5.10 5.74
C LYS A 36 6.32 -4.91 4.59
N ASN A 37 7.02 -5.98 4.19
CA ASN A 37 7.98 -5.91 3.09
C ASN A 37 7.30 -5.59 1.77
N ARG A 38 6.13 -6.19 1.52
CA ARG A 38 5.41 -5.99 0.27
C ARG A 38 4.89 -4.56 0.15
N VAL A 39 4.21 -4.03 1.18
CA VAL A 39 3.69 -2.66 1.15
C VAL A 39 4.82 -1.65 1.03
N LYS A 40 5.89 -1.78 1.83
CA LYS A 40 7.05 -0.87 1.75
C LYS A 40 7.66 -0.80 0.34
N SER A 41 7.64 -1.90 -0.41
CA SER A 41 8.22 -1.93 -1.76
C SER A 41 7.58 -0.93 -2.74
N TYR A 42 6.30 -0.56 -2.55
CA TYR A 42 5.61 0.44 -3.38
C TYR A 42 6.15 1.86 -3.15
N PHE A 43 6.72 2.13 -1.98
CA PHE A 43 7.16 3.47 -1.54
C PHE A 43 8.69 3.65 -1.63
N LEU A 44 9.42 2.65 -2.16
CA LEU A 44 10.85 2.77 -2.42
C LEU A 44 11.10 3.68 -3.64
N LYS A 45 12.29 4.29 -3.71
CA LYS A 45 12.75 5.05 -4.89
C LYS A 45 12.85 4.11 -6.12
N ASN A 46 12.68 4.66 -7.33
CA ASN A 46 12.80 3.96 -8.62
C ASN A 46 11.68 2.98 -8.99
N GLN A 47 10.43 3.28 -8.61
CA GLN A 47 9.28 2.54 -9.13
C GLN A 47 8.94 2.92 -10.57
N ASN A 48 8.27 2.03 -11.29
CA ASN A 48 7.72 2.36 -12.61
C ASN A 48 6.58 3.40 -12.51
N TYR A 49 6.26 4.07 -13.62
CA TYR A 49 5.24 5.12 -13.68
C TYR A 49 3.87 4.67 -13.14
N LYS A 50 3.43 3.44 -13.43
CA LYS A 50 2.13 2.93 -12.97
C LYS A 50 2.09 2.80 -11.44
N THR A 51 3.15 2.28 -10.85
CA THR A 51 3.28 2.15 -9.39
C THR A 51 3.34 3.52 -8.72
N GLN A 52 4.09 4.48 -9.29
CA GLN A 52 4.11 5.86 -8.78
C GLN A 52 2.70 6.47 -8.80
N LYS A 53 1.99 6.34 -9.93
CA LYS A 53 0.63 6.84 -10.08
C LYS A 53 -0.36 6.17 -9.14
N LEU A 54 -0.21 4.87 -8.89
CA LEU A 54 -0.98 4.16 -7.87
C LEU A 54 -0.77 4.82 -6.50
N VAL A 55 0.49 4.96 -6.07
CA VAL A 55 0.86 5.50 -4.75
C VAL A 55 0.34 6.92 -4.54
N GLU A 56 0.38 7.77 -5.57
CA GLU A 56 -0.17 9.13 -5.52
C GLU A 56 -1.67 9.18 -5.17
N ASN A 57 -2.43 8.15 -5.52
CA ASN A 57 -3.87 8.10 -5.28
C ASN A 57 -4.24 7.36 -3.99
N ILE A 58 -3.28 6.78 -3.26
CA ILE A 58 -3.56 6.07 -2.00
C ILE A 58 -3.86 7.09 -0.90
N SER A 59 -4.96 6.89 -0.20
CA SER A 59 -5.32 7.62 1.02
C SER A 59 -5.52 6.70 2.23
N GLU A 60 -5.69 5.40 2.03
CA GLU A 60 -5.83 4.41 3.11
C GLU A 60 -5.26 3.06 2.67
N ILE A 61 -4.68 2.31 3.64
CA ILE A 61 -4.27 0.92 3.45
C ILE A 61 -4.92 0.06 4.54
N GLU A 62 -5.63 -0.98 4.12
CA GLU A 62 -6.28 -1.95 5.01
C GLU A 62 -5.60 -3.32 4.88
N PHE A 63 -5.57 -4.07 5.97
CA PHE A 63 -4.96 -5.41 6.07
C PHE A 63 -5.96 -6.45 6.53
N ILE A 64 -6.01 -7.58 5.82
CA ILE A 64 -6.79 -8.76 6.19
C ILE A 64 -5.79 -9.89 6.46
N LEU A 65 -5.83 -10.44 7.67
CA LEU A 65 -4.94 -11.48 8.18
C LEU A 65 -5.57 -12.88 8.10
#